data_AF-A0A349AM12-F1
#
_entry.id   AF-A0A349AM12-F1
#
_cell.length_a   1.000
_cell.length_b   1.000
_cell.length_c   1.000
_cell.angle_alpha   90.00
_cell.angle_beta   90.00
_cell.angle_gamma   90.00
#
_symmetry.space_group_name_H-M   'P 1'
#
loop_
_entity.id
_entity.type
_entity.pdbx_description
1 polymer ?
#
loop_
_entity_poly.entity_id
_entity_poly.type
_entity_poly.pdbx_seq_one_letter_code
_entity_poly.pdbx_strand_id
1 'polypeptide(L)'
;MGKHALLSASSSHRWLNCPPSARLCESFEDKGSNYAAEGTDAHSLCEYKLKVALGIRTKDPTADLTNYNAEIEDCANGYAAYVLELVETAKQSCADPVVLIEQRLDFSKYVEGGFGTGDALVIADGTLHIVDYKHGQGVLVEATDNPQMRLYALGALELFDGI
;
A
#
# COMPACT_ATOMS: atom_id res chain seq x y z
N MET A 1 1.21 18.39 1.13
CA MET A 1 0.97 17.79 -0.20
C MET A 1 2.25 17.11 -0.64
N GLY A 2 2.24 15.78 -0.69
CA GLY A 2 3.40 15.02 -1.19
C GLY A 2 3.62 15.29 -2.67
N LYS A 3 4.87 15.25 -3.13
CA LYS A 3 5.14 15.21 -4.58
C LYS A 3 4.53 13.93 -5.12
N HIS A 4 3.53 14.00 -5.99
CA HIS A 4 3.07 12.83 -6.75
C HIS A 4 4.02 12.60 -7.93
N ALA A 5 4.48 11.37 -8.12
CA ALA A 5 5.19 11.00 -9.35
C ALA A 5 4.22 11.12 -10.54
N LEU A 6 4.69 11.70 -11.65
CA LEU A 6 3.90 11.81 -12.89
C LEU A 6 3.33 10.44 -13.32
N LEU A 7 4.17 9.42 -13.20
CA LEU A 7 3.83 8.02 -13.48
C LEU A 7 3.70 7.26 -12.16
N SER A 8 2.75 7.68 -11.32
CA SER A 8 2.52 7.03 -10.03
C SER A 8 2.09 5.57 -10.21
N ALA A 9 2.45 4.71 -9.25
CA ALA A 9 2.07 3.30 -9.28
C ALA A 9 0.54 3.12 -9.24
N SER A 10 -0.16 3.88 -8.40
CA SER A 10 -1.63 3.81 -8.25
C SER A 10 -2.39 4.21 -9.52
N SER A 11 -1.78 5.00 -10.41
CA SER A 11 -2.37 5.38 -11.69
C SER A 11 -1.82 4.61 -12.89
N SER A 12 -1.00 3.57 -12.65
CA SER A 12 -0.31 2.80 -13.69
C SER A 12 -1.21 2.16 -14.71
N HIS A 13 -2.35 1.62 -14.30
CA HIS A 13 -3.35 1.10 -15.23
C HIS A 13 -3.76 2.17 -16.26
N ARG A 14 -3.92 3.43 -15.85
CA ARG A 14 -4.33 4.51 -16.75
C ARG A 14 -3.22 4.88 -17.73
N TRP A 15 -2.02 5.17 -17.25
CA TRP A 15 -0.95 5.65 -18.13
C TRP A 15 -0.29 4.55 -18.97
N LEU A 16 -0.37 3.28 -18.58
CA LEU A 16 0.04 2.16 -19.45
C LEU A 16 -0.90 2.01 -20.65
N ASN A 17 -2.20 2.18 -20.43
CA ASN A 17 -3.21 2.06 -21.50
C ASN A 17 -3.34 3.35 -22.34
N CYS A 18 -3.08 4.52 -21.74
CA CYS A 18 -3.12 5.81 -22.42
C CYS A 18 -1.96 6.70 -21.95
N PRO A 19 -0.74 6.54 -22.49
CA PRO A 19 0.43 7.30 -22.03
C PRO A 19 0.25 8.83 -22.04
N PRO A 20 -0.37 9.46 -23.06
CA PRO A 20 -0.62 10.90 -23.05
C PRO A 20 -1.51 11.38 -21.91
N SER A 21 -2.33 10.50 -21.32
CA SER A 21 -3.22 10.87 -20.21
C SER A 21 -2.44 11.32 -18.97
N ALA A 22 -1.23 10.80 -18.73
CA ALA A 22 -0.42 11.21 -17.58
C ALA A 22 -0.13 12.72 -17.61
N ARG A 23 0.29 13.23 -18.77
CA ARG A 23 0.55 14.66 -18.99
C ARG A 23 -0.73 15.50 -19.01
N LEU A 24 -1.79 14.96 -19.61
CA LEU A 24 -3.09 15.64 -19.63
C LEU A 24 -3.61 15.87 -18.21
N CYS A 25 -3.50 14.86 -17.33
CA CYS A 25 -3.91 14.95 -15.93
C CYS A 25 -3.17 16.03 -15.13
N GLU A 26 -1.92 16.39 -15.48
CA GLU A 26 -1.19 17.50 -14.82
C GLU A 26 -1.93 18.85 -14.93
N SER A 27 -2.76 19.01 -15.96
CA SER A 27 -3.55 20.23 -16.19
C SER A 27 -4.84 20.30 -15.37
N PHE A 28 -5.18 19.23 -14.63
CA PHE A 28 -6.38 19.14 -13.81
C PHE A 28 -6.00 19.05 -12.34
N GLU A 29 -6.70 19.83 -11.51
CA GLU A 29 -6.57 19.68 -10.07
C GLU A 29 -7.07 18.30 -9.62
N ASP A 30 -6.29 17.65 -8.76
CA ASP A 30 -6.74 16.45 -8.07
C ASP A 30 -7.81 16.83 -7.04
N LYS A 31 -9.07 16.74 -7.47
CA LYS A 31 -10.21 16.97 -6.60
C LYS A 31 -10.45 15.70 -5.80
N GLY A 32 -10.07 15.76 -4.52
CA GLY A 32 -10.44 14.74 -3.56
C GLY A 32 -11.94 14.45 -3.60
N SER A 33 -12.30 13.21 -3.32
CA SER A 33 -13.68 12.78 -3.14
C SER A 33 -13.89 12.29 -1.71
N ASN A 34 -15.14 12.20 -1.27
CA ASN A 34 -15.44 11.59 0.03
C ASN A 34 -14.89 10.17 0.13
N TYR A 35 -14.92 9.41 -0.98
CA TYR A 35 -14.34 8.06 -1.05
C TYR A 35 -12.80 8.06 -0.87
N ALA A 36 -12.11 9.06 -1.43
CA ALA A 36 -10.66 9.19 -1.24
C ALA A 36 -10.31 9.58 0.21
N ALA A 37 -11.12 10.43 0.84
CA ALA A 37 -10.97 10.79 2.24
C ALA A 37 -11.25 9.60 3.17
N GLU A 38 -12.32 8.85 2.91
CA GLU A 38 -12.67 7.62 3.62
C GLU A 38 -11.56 6.57 3.50
N GLY A 39 -11.03 6.36 2.29
CA GLY A 39 -9.89 5.48 2.08
C GLY A 39 -8.64 5.93 2.86
N THR A 40 -8.37 7.23 2.93
CA THR A 40 -7.24 7.76 3.72
C THR A 40 -7.39 7.46 5.21
N ASP A 41 -8.60 7.66 5.75
CA ASP A 41 -8.93 7.33 7.14
C ASP A 41 -8.81 5.80 7.40
N ALA A 42 -9.26 4.99 6.45
CA ALA A 42 -9.16 3.53 6.53
C ALA A 42 -7.70 3.03 6.51
N HIS A 43 -6.84 3.53 5.62
CA HIS A 43 -5.41 3.20 5.63
C HIS A 43 -4.74 3.62 6.95
N SER A 44 -5.07 4.80 7.47
CA SER A 44 -4.53 5.28 8.74
C SER A 44 -4.89 4.34 9.90
N LEU A 45 -6.12 3.83 9.93
CA LEU A 45 -6.53 2.85 10.93
C LEU A 45 -5.87 1.48 10.70
N CYS A 46 -5.75 1.03 9.45
CA CYS A 46 -5.05 -0.22 9.08
C CYS A 46 -3.60 -0.22 9.57
N GLU A 47 -2.86 0.86 9.30
CA GLU A 47 -1.48 1.06 9.77
C GLU A 47 -1.41 0.96 11.30
N TYR A 48 -2.29 1.67 11.99
CA TYR A 48 -2.36 1.65 13.46
C TYR A 48 -2.61 0.24 14.01
N LYS A 49 -3.65 -0.44 13.52
CA LYS A 49 -4.01 -1.79 13.99
C LYS A 49 -2.89 -2.78 13.76
N LEU A 50 -2.25 -2.74 12.59
CA LEU A 50 -1.11 -3.61 12.28
C LEU A 50 0.09 -3.34 13.19
N LYS A 51 0.44 -2.07 13.43
CA LYS A 51 1.51 -1.71 14.38
C LYS A 51 1.22 -2.23 15.79
N VAL A 52 0.00 -2.04 16.29
CA VAL A 52 -0.41 -2.55 17.62
C VAL A 52 -0.31 -4.08 17.67
N ALA A 53 -0.81 -4.77 16.65
CA ALA A 53 -0.72 -6.22 16.50
C ALA A 53 0.72 -6.76 16.56
N LEU A 54 1.68 -6.01 16.00
CA LEU A 54 3.10 -6.35 16.00
C LEU A 54 3.85 -5.85 17.25
N GLY A 55 3.15 -5.24 18.22
CA GLY A 55 3.76 -4.69 19.44
C GLY A 55 4.54 -3.39 19.24
N ILE A 56 4.37 -2.72 18.10
CA ILE A 56 5.00 -1.44 17.79
C ILE A 56 4.19 -0.32 18.45
N ARG A 57 4.83 0.45 19.33
CA ARG A 57 4.19 1.60 19.99
C ARG A 57 3.86 2.68 18.95
N THR A 58 2.59 3.03 18.86
CA THR A 58 2.08 4.07 17.95
C THR A 58 0.95 4.87 18.62
N LYS A 59 0.61 6.04 18.07
CA LYS A 59 -0.54 6.85 18.52
C LYS A 59 -1.82 6.30 17.87
N ASP A 60 -2.89 6.16 18.65
CA ASP A 60 -4.22 5.85 18.13
C ASP A 60 -4.77 7.02 17.30
N PRO A 61 -5.05 6.83 15.99
CA PRO A 61 -5.55 7.89 15.14
C PRO A 61 -7.08 8.07 15.22
N THR A 62 -7.82 7.17 15.91
CA THR A 62 -9.28 7.08 15.83
C THR A 62 -10.00 8.41 16.09
N ALA A 63 -9.50 9.21 17.04
CA ALA A 63 -10.09 10.52 17.35
C ALA A 63 -9.90 11.59 16.25
N ASP A 64 -8.90 11.40 15.38
CA ASP A 64 -8.55 12.30 14.28
C ASP A 64 -9.25 11.88 12.96
N LEU A 65 -9.91 10.72 12.92
CA LEU A 65 -10.59 10.18 11.73
C LEU A 65 -11.96 10.81 11.52
N THR A 66 -12.19 11.37 10.33
CA THR A 66 -13.45 12.04 9.99
C THR A 66 -14.56 11.09 9.56
N ASN A 67 -14.19 9.94 8.97
CA ASN A 67 -15.13 8.96 8.41
C ASN A 67 -15.25 7.68 9.25
N TYR A 68 -14.70 7.67 10.48
CA TYR A 68 -14.68 6.48 11.32
C TYR A 68 -16.09 5.90 11.55
N ASN A 69 -16.21 4.59 11.30
CA ASN A 69 -17.43 3.82 11.51
C ASN A 69 -17.05 2.34 11.75
N ALA A 70 -18.06 1.51 12.06
CA ALA A 70 -17.85 0.09 12.34
C ALA A 70 -17.28 -0.69 11.13
N GLU A 71 -17.64 -0.31 9.91
CA GLU A 71 -17.12 -0.97 8.69
C GLU A 71 -15.62 -0.70 8.51
N ILE A 72 -15.16 0.54 8.70
CA ILE A 72 -13.73 0.87 8.66
C ILE A 72 -12.96 0.14 9.75
N GLU A 73 -13.51 0.08 10.97
CA GLU A 73 -12.92 -0.67 12.09
C GLU A 73 -12.78 -2.17 11.77
N ASP A 74 -13.84 -2.80 11.26
CA ASP A 74 -13.84 -4.22 10.88
C ASP A 74 -12.85 -4.49 9.74
N CYS A 75 -12.81 -3.63 8.74
CA CYS A 75 -11.86 -3.69 7.64
C CYS A 75 -10.40 -3.57 8.11
N ALA A 76 -10.10 -2.62 9.00
CA ALA A 76 -8.76 -2.42 9.53
C ALA A 76 -8.31 -3.61 10.41
N ASN A 77 -9.23 -4.17 11.19
CA ASN A 77 -8.98 -5.39 11.96
C ASN A 77 -8.73 -6.59 11.04
N GLY A 78 -9.53 -6.75 9.98
CA GLY A 78 -9.35 -7.80 8.97
C GLY A 78 -8.03 -7.69 8.22
N TYR A 79 -7.64 -6.47 7.82
CA TYR A 79 -6.35 -6.20 7.21
C TYR A 79 -5.19 -6.60 8.14
N ALA A 80 -5.21 -6.17 9.40
CA ALA A 80 -4.16 -6.49 10.35
C ALA A 80 -4.08 -8.01 10.60
N ALA A 81 -5.22 -8.69 10.72
CA ALA A 81 -5.28 -10.15 10.87
C ALA A 81 -4.66 -10.87 9.67
N TYR A 82 -5.00 -10.45 8.44
CA TYR A 82 -4.45 -11.04 7.22
C TYR A 82 -2.92 -10.90 7.15
N VAL A 83 -2.37 -9.71 7.45
CA VAL A 83 -0.93 -9.52 7.44
C VAL A 83 -0.25 -10.36 8.53
N LEU A 84 -0.86 -10.47 9.72
CA LEU A 84 -0.34 -11.36 10.76
C LEU A 84 -0.34 -12.83 10.34
N GLU A 85 -1.37 -13.31 9.62
CA GLU A 85 -1.39 -14.67 9.09
C GLU A 85 -0.23 -14.93 8.12
N LEU A 86 0.11 -13.95 7.26
CA LEU A 86 1.29 -14.03 6.39
C LEU A 86 2.59 -14.11 7.20
N VAL A 87 2.71 -13.31 8.26
CA VAL A 87 3.87 -13.32 9.15
C VAL A 87 4.01 -14.66 9.87
N GLU A 88 2.93 -15.20 10.43
CA GLU A 88 2.95 -16.50 11.09
C GLU A 88 3.24 -17.64 10.12
N THR A 89 2.77 -17.54 8.88
CA THR A 89 3.12 -18.49 7.81
C THR A 89 4.60 -18.40 7.47
N ALA A 90 5.14 -17.20 7.30
CA ALA A 90 6.57 -16.98 7.03
C ALA A 90 7.46 -17.54 8.15
N LYS A 91 7.05 -17.40 9.42
CA LYS A 91 7.77 -17.97 10.58
C LYS A 91 7.91 -19.49 10.56
N GLN A 92 7.12 -20.21 9.75
CA GLN A 92 7.23 -21.66 9.62
C GLN A 92 8.49 -22.08 8.86
N SER A 93 9.04 -21.19 8.01
CA SER A 93 10.18 -21.47 7.15
C SER A 93 11.34 -20.47 7.28
N CYS A 94 11.13 -19.34 7.93
CA CYS A 94 12.11 -18.28 8.16
C CYS A 94 12.12 -17.93 9.66
N ALA A 95 13.30 -17.90 10.28
CA ALA A 95 13.40 -17.67 11.72
C ALA A 95 13.12 -16.21 12.12
N ASP A 96 13.38 -15.29 11.21
CA ASP A 96 13.40 -13.84 11.43
C ASP A 96 12.75 -13.07 10.27
N PRO A 97 11.47 -13.32 9.94
CA PRO A 97 10.80 -12.57 8.90
C PRO A 97 10.69 -11.09 9.29
N VAL A 98 10.95 -10.21 8.32
CA VAL A 98 10.93 -8.76 8.51
C VAL A 98 9.59 -8.22 8.02
N VAL A 99 8.95 -7.38 8.84
CA VAL A 99 7.72 -6.67 8.46
C VAL A 99 8.00 -5.19 8.36
N LEU A 100 7.74 -4.61 7.19
CA LEU A 100 7.84 -3.17 6.95
C LEU A 100 6.44 -2.62 6.70
N ILE A 101 6.11 -1.47 7.29
CA ILE A 101 4.80 -0.84 7.22
C ILE A 101 4.99 0.55 6.63
N GLU A 102 4.12 0.97 5.70
CA GLU A 102 4.24 2.25 4.98
C GLU A 102 5.62 2.41 4.31
N GLN A 103 6.13 1.33 3.72
CA GLN A 103 7.47 1.31 3.13
C GLN A 103 7.48 2.03 1.80
N ARG A 104 8.36 3.02 1.64
CA ARG A 104 8.63 3.65 0.34
C ARG A 104 9.32 2.65 -0.58
N LEU A 105 8.75 2.43 -1.76
CA LEU A 105 9.26 1.54 -2.80
C LEU A 105 9.68 2.37 -4.01
N ASP A 106 10.98 2.42 -4.26
CA ASP A 106 11.57 3.20 -5.35
C ASP A 106 11.81 2.28 -6.56
N PHE A 107 11.08 2.52 -7.65
CA PHE A 107 11.22 1.80 -8.90
C PHE A 107 11.73 2.72 -10.02
N SER A 108 12.45 3.79 -9.65
CA SER A 108 12.90 4.84 -10.56
C SER A 108 13.84 4.35 -11.66
N LYS A 109 14.50 3.21 -11.44
CA LYS A 109 15.30 2.49 -12.44
C LYS A 109 14.49 2.07 -13.66
N TYR A 110 13.20 1.78 -13.50
CA TYR A 110 12.31 1.30 -14.57
C TYR A 110 11.36 2.39 -15.07
N VAL A 111 10.93 3.27 -14.18
CA VAL A 111 10.04 4.39 -14.49
C VAL A 111 10.65 5.64 -13.90
N GLU A 112 11.15 6.57 -14.72
CA GLU A 112 11.88 7.76 -14.25
C GLU A 112 11.12 8.51 -13.14
N GLY A 113 11.74 8.68 -11.98
CA GLY A 113 11.15 9.33 -10.80
C GLY A 113 9.97 8.57 -10.16
N GLY A 114 9.75 7.31 -10.56
CA GLY A 114 8.68 6.45 -10.10
C GLY A 114 8.92 5.89 -8.71
N PHE A 115 7.93 6.04 -7.84
CA PHE A 115 7.90 5.43 -6.52
C PHE A 115 6.46 5.24 -6.06
N GLY A 116 6.29 4.50 -4.97
CA GLY A 116 5.06 4.47 -4.19
C GLY A 116 5.33 4.10 -2.73
N THR A 117 4.26 3.84 -2.01
CA THR A 117 4.28 3.39 -0.63
C THR A 117 3.48 2.10 -0.57
N GLY A 118 4.11 1.01 -0.15
CA GLY A 118 3.41 -0.24 0.14
C GLY A 118 2.91 -0.22 1.58
N ASP A 119 1.66 -0.59 1.80
CA ASP A 119 1.05 -0.55 3.15
C ASP A 119 1.73 -1.55 4.09
N ALA A 120 2.00 -2.77 3.63
CA ALA A 120 2.82 -3.74 4.34
C ALA A 120 3.66 -4.61 3.40
N LEU A 121 4.90 -4.90 3.82
CA LEU A 121 5.76 -5.89 3.21
C LEU A 121 6.13 -6.93 4.27
N VAL A 122 6.05 -8.21 3.91
CA VAL A 122 6.55 -9.33 4.72
C VAL A 122 7.65 -10.01 3.94
N ILE A 123 8.86 -9.96 4.47
CA ILE A 123 10.09 -10.45 3.84
C ILE A 123 10.53 -11.69 4.61
N ALA A 124 10.71 -12.79 3.89
CA ALA A 124 11.14 -14.06 4.44
C ALA A 124 12.11 -14.74 3.46
N ASP A 125 12.72 -15.85 3.88
CA ASP A 125 13.66 -16.60 3.05
C ASP A 125 13.01 -17.05 1.73
N GLY A 126 13.47 -16.46 0.63
CA GLY A 126 13.00 -16.73 -0.72
C GLY A 126 11.60 -16.24 -1.06
N THR A 127 10.91 -15.54 -0.15
CA THR A 127 9.54 -15.05 -0.38
C THR A 127 9.38 -13.60 0.08
N LEU A 128 8.80 -12.77 -0.78
CA LEU A 128 8.41 -11.40 -0.47
C LEU A 128 6.91 -11.25 -0.72
N HIS A 129 6.16 -10.91 0.32
CA HIS A 129 4.77 -10.49 0.19
C HIS A 129 4.69 -8.96 0.20
N ILE A 130 3.91 -8.42 -0.73
CA ILE A 130 3.54 -7.01 -0.78
C ILE A 130 2.03 -6.95 -0.64
N VAL A 131 1.55 -6.22 0.36
CA VAL A 131 0.14 -6.03 0.66
C VAL A 131 -0.17 -4.55 0.45
N ASP A 132 -1.15 -4.29 -0.41
CA ASP A 132 -1.69 -2.96 -0.70
C ASP A 132 -3.20 -3.04 -0.45
N TYR A 133 -3.64 -2.48 0.68
CA TYR A 133 -5.03 -2.40 1.08
C TYR A 133 -5.80 -1.53 0.08
N LYS A 134 -7.03 -1.94 -0.21
CA LYS A 134 -7.96 -1.18 -1.05
C LYS A 134 -9.27 -1.03 -0.31
N HIS A 135 -9.68 0.22 -0.13
CA HIS A 135 -10.94 0.58 0.48
C HIS A 135 -11.96 1.03 -0.58
N GLY A 136 -13.24 0.71 -0.34
CA GLY A 136 -14.36 1.14 -1.17
C GLY A 136 -15.30 0.00 -1.56
N GLN A 137 -16.46 0.38 -2.09
CA GLN A 137 -17.53 -0.54 -2.48
C GLN A 137 -17.80 -0.48 -3.99
N GLY A 138 -18.22 -1.61 -4.57
CA GLY A 138 -18.74 -1.68 -5.95
C GLY A 138 -17.72 -1.94 -7.06
N VAL A 139 -16.41 -1.80 -6.79
CA VAL A 139 -15.34 -2.15 -7.74
C VAL A 139 -14.29 -2.99 -7.04
N LEU A 140 -14.19 -4.26 -7.43
CA LEU A 140 -13.13 -5.15 -6.95
C LEU A 140 -11.80 -4.78 -7.61
N VAL A 141 -10.76 -4.61 -6.81
CA VAL A 141 -9.39 -4.40 -7.28
C VAL A 141 -8.64 -5.72 -7.13
N GLU A 142 -8.41 -6.39 -8.26
CA GLU A 142 -7.64 -7.64 -8.30
C GLU A 142 -6.16 -7.39 -8.04
N ALA A 143 -5.52 -8.28 -7.29
CA ALA A 143 -4.06 -8.28 -7.12
C ALA A 143 -3.35 -8.94 -8.32
N THR A 144 -4.03 -9.91 -8.96
CA THR A 144 -3.49 -10.63 -10.13
C THR A 144 -3.36 -9.69 -11.32
N ASP A 145 -2.19 -9.71 -11.97
CA ASP A 145 -1.86 -8.86 -13.11
C ASP A 145 -2.04 -7.35 -12.87
N ASN A 146 -2.00 -6.93 -11.61
CA ASN A 146 -2.14 -5.55 -11.22
C ASN A 146 -0.83 -4.77 -11.46
N PRO A 147 -0.82 -3.72 -12.31
CA PRO A 147 0.39 -2.98 -12.63
C PRO A 147 0.96 -2.21 -11.42
N GLN A 148 0.13 -1.77 -10.47
CA GLN A 148 0.60 -1.14 -9.22
C GLN A 148 1.42 -2.15 -8.42
N MET A 149 0.89 -3.36 -8.22
CA MET A 149 1.57 -4.41 -7.46
C MET A 149 2.88 -4.85 -8.13
N ARG A 150 2.92 -4.91 -9.46
CA ARG A 150 4.15 -5.22 -10.21
C ARG A 150 5.21 -4.13 -10.05
N LEU A 151 4.83 -2.85 -10.06
CA LEU A 151 5.75 -1.74 -9.79
C LEU A 151 6.27 -1.76 -8.36
N TYR A 152 5.42 -2.10 -7.40
CA TYR A 152 5.83 -2.28 -6.01
C TYR A 152 6.80 -3.46 -5.87
N ALA A 153 6.55 -4.57 -6.57
CA ALA A 153 7.49 -5.69 -6.62
C ALA A 153 8.86 -5.28 -7.17
N LEU A 154 8.91 -4.48 -8.25
CA LEU A 154 10.18 -3.93 -8.75
C LEU A 154 10.87 -3.05 -7.71
N GLY A 155 10.14 -2.14 -7.06
CA GLY A 155 10.73 -1.25 -6.07
C GLY A 155 11.19 -1.96 -4.80
N ALA A 156 10.50 -3.02 -4.40
CA ALA A 156 10.91 -3.87 -3.28
C ALA A 156 12.12 -4.72 -3.65
N LEU A 157 12.16 -5.29 -4.87
CA LEU A 157 13.34 -6.00 -5.35
C LEU A 157 14.57 -5.08 -5.35
N GLU A 158 14.51 -3.88 -5.91
CA GLU A 158 15.65 -2.95 -5.88
C GLU A 158 16.10 -2.58 -4.46
N LEU A 159 15.18 -2.54 -3.49
CA LEU A 159 15.52 -2.28 -2.10
C LEU A 159 16.27 -3.45 -1.44
N PHE A 160 16.05 -4.68 -1.93
CA PHE A 160 16.57 -5.92 -1.34
C PHE A 160 17.48 -6.75 -2.27
N ASP A 161 17.83 -6.27 -3.47
CA ASP A 161 18.64 -6.94 -4.53
C ASP A 161 20.13 -7.13 -4.16
N GLY A 162 20.44 -7.19 -2.86
CA GLY A 162 21.79 -7.33 -2.35
C GLY A 162 21.87 -7.91 -0.93
N ILE A 163 20.77 -8.51 -0.46
CA ILE A 163 20.70 -9.29 0.78
C ILE A 163 20.88 -10.77 0.44
#